data_AF-A0A966T5B8-F1
#
_entry.id   AF-A0A966T5B8-F1
#
_cell.length_a   1.000
_cell.length_b   1.000
_cell.length_c   1.000
_cell.angle_alpha   90.00
_cell.angle_beta   90.00
_cell.angle_gamma   90.00
#
_symmetry.space_group_name_H-M   'P 1'
#
loop_
_entity.id
_entity.type
_entity.pdbx_description
1 polymer ?
#
loop_
_entity_poly.entity_id
_entity_poly.type
_entity_poly.pdbx_seq_one_letter_code
_entity_poly.pdbx_strand_id
1 'polypeptide(L)'
;MAAGNRVERKNCTGHSGGAPNTGLGEVLPIWLATHGVPVELIGLLPLAGLPYAIKALWAPLLDRWPIPWPDRRRGWIALLQLLLALGIGSLALLRPSTDPHTLAAIGLVALLVAVLSATQDIVIDAYRTDLLPQQERGAGAAANSLGFRGGTLILGSGALLIAGSAGYHLAFGFAAGLLVLMIPCTLAAPSLPPLAQPVTNLRQAVVGPLRDFLARTGGKRALQILALVLLYRLPDGLLAPMGA
;
A
#
# COMPACT_ATOMS: atom_id res chain seq x y z
N MET A 1 -25.36 24.81 -9.30
CA MET A 1 -25.07 23.45 -9.82
C MET A 1 -23.57 23.10 -9.98
N ALA A 2 -22.61 24.02 -9.76
CA ALA A 2 -21.18 23.76 -10.00
C ALA A 2 -20.36 23.21 -8.80
N ALA A 3 -20.97 23.08 -7.61
CA ALA A 3 -20.26 22.67 -6.38
C ALA A 3 -20.27 21.16 -6.11
N GLY A 4 -21.30 20.43 -6.56
CA GLY A 4 -21.41 18.97 -6.38
C GLY A 4 -20.33 18.18 -7.11
N ASN A 5 -20.02 18.56 -8.36
CA ASN A 5 -19.00 17.89 -9.19
C ASN A 5 -17.55 18.06 -8.70
N ARG A 6 -17.30 18.91 -7.69
CA ARG A 6 -15.94 19.10 -7.13
C ARG A 6 -15.68 18.16 -5.95
N VAL A 7 -16.72 17.78 -5.22
CA VAL A 7 -16.65 16.81 -4.11
C VAL A 7 -16.62 15.39 -4.66
N GLU A 8 -17.41 15.08 -5.70
CA GLU A 8 -17.37 13.76 -6.35
C GLU A 8 -16.02 13.48 -7.03
N ARG A 9 -15.42 14.47 -7.71
CA ARG A 9 -14.06 14.33 -8.28
C ARG A 9 -12.96 14.21 -7.23
N LYS A 10 -13.15 14.76 -6.04
CA LYS A 10 -12.25 14.54 -4.89
C LYS A 10 -12.46 13.15 -4.26
N ASN A 11 -13.70 12.64 -4.24
CA ASN A 11 -14.02 11.35 -3.63
C ASN A 11 -13.54 10.14 -4.43
N CYS A 12 -13.50 10.21 -5.77
CA CYS A 12 -12.98 9.12 -6.60
C CYS A 12 -11.50 8.79 -6.32
N THR A 13 -10.73 9.77 -5.84
CA THR A 13 -9.30 9.55 -5.49
C THR A 13 -9.06 8.92 -4.12
N GLY A 14 -10.11 8.80 -3.29
CA GLY A 14 -10.07 7.99 -2.07
C GLY A 14 -10.09 6.49 -2.35
N HIS A 15 -10.39 6.07 -3.58
CA HIS A 15 -10.71 4.69 -3.93
C HIS A 15 -9.51 3.83 -4.35
N SER A 16 -8.36 4.40 -4.72
CA SER A 16 -7.34 3.64 -5.47
C SER A 16 -6.06 3.26 -4.72
N GLY A 17 -5.92 3.60 -3.43
CA GLY A 17 -4.58 3.68 -2.84
C GLY A 17 -4.03 2.50 -2.04
N GLY A 18 -4.85 1.78 -1.28
CA GLY A 18 -4.36 0.71 -0.40
C GLY A 18 -5.14 -0.61 -0.50
N ALA A 19 -6.22 -0.63 -1.28
CA ALA A 19 -7.00 -1.83 -1.56
C ALA A 19 -6.23 -3.00 -2.21
N PRO A 20 -5.23 -2.77 -3.11
CA PRO A 20 -4.58 -3.86 -3.85
C PRO A 20 -3.74 -4.81 -3.00
N ASN A 21 -3.00 -4.29 -2.01
CA ASN A 21 -2.03 -5.10 -1.27
C ASN A 21 -2.67 -5.91 -0.13
N THR A 22 -3.69 -5.37 0.52
CA THR A 22 -4.41 -6.11 1.57
C THR A 22 -5.10 -7.33 1.00
N GLY A 23 -5.71 -7.21 -0.19
CA GLY A 23 -6.32 -8.36 -0.88
C GLY A 23 -5.31 -9.44 -1.28
N LEU A 24 -4.09 -9.07 -1.66
CA LEU A 24 -3.05 -10.06 -1.98
C LEU A 24 -2.55 -10.80 -0.73
N GLY A 25 -2.47 -10.10 0.40
CA GLY A 25 -2.09 -10.67 1.70
C GLY A 25 -3.05 -11.77 2.19
N GLU A 26 -4.32 -11.73 1.76
CA GLU A 26 -5.31 -12.77 2.06
C GLU A 26 -5.25 -13.95 1.08
N VAL A 27 -5.07 -13.68 -0.22
CA VAL A 27 -5.11 -14.71 -1.27
C VAL A 27 -3.85 -15.58 -1.29
N LEU A 28 -2.68 -14.99 -1.04
CA LEU A 28 -1.39 -15.68 -1.18
C LEU A 28 -1.20 -16.85 -0.19
N PRO A 29 -1.48 -16.72 1.13
CA PRO A 29 -1.40 -17.84 2.06
C PRO A 29 -2.36 -18.98 1.71
N ILE A 30 -3.59 -18.64 1.30
CA ILE A 30 -4.63 -19.61 0.92
C ILE A 30 -4.21 -20.37 -0.36
N TRP A 31 -3.62 -19.65 -1.32
CA TRP A 31 -3.07 -20.25 -2.53
C TRP A 31 -1.97 -21.27 -2.24
N LEU A 32 -1.02 -20.94 -1.38
CA LEU A 32 0.05 -21.86 -1.00
C LEU A 32 -0.49 -23.06 -0.20
N ALA A 33 -1.41 -22.82 0.74
CA ALA A 33 -2.02 -23.87 1.56
C ALA A 33 -2.78 -24.89 0.70
N THR A 34 -3.56 -24.43 -0.28
CA THR A 34 -4.32 -25.32 -1.19
C THR A 34 -3.45 -26.15 -2.12
N HIS A 35 -2.19 -25.78 -2.31
CA HIS A 35 -1.21 -26.54 -3.10
C HIS A 35 -0.23 -27.36 -2.25
N GLY A 36 -0.55 -27.57 -0.97
CA GLY A 36 0.19 -28.48 -0.09
C GLY A 36 1.52 -27.92 0.43
N VAL A 37 1.72 -26.59 0.38
CA VAL A 37 2.91 -25.97 0.97
C VAL A 37 2.81 -26.06 2.51
N PRO A 38 3.88 -26.48 3.21
CA PRO A 38 3.90 -26.55 4.67
C PRO A 38 3.52 -25.23 5.34
N VAL A 39 2.68 -25.31 6.38
CA VAL A 39 2.22 -24.14 7.17
C VAL A 39 3.40 -23.36 7.76
N GLU A 40 4.48 -24.04 8.11
CA GLU A 40 5.72 -23.43 8.61
C GLU A 40 6.31 -22.42 7.61
N LEU A 41 6.30 -22.76 6.31
CA LEU A 41 6.79 -21.89 5.24
C LEU A 41 5.80 -20.76 4.94
N ILE A 42 4.50 -21.05 5.01
CA ILE A 42 3.45 -20.02 4.89
C ILE A 42 3.58 -19.00 6.03
N GLY A 43 3.94 -19.44 7.24
CA GLY A 43 4.20 -18.61 8.40
C GLY A 43 5.38 -17.64 8.24
N LEU A 44 6.22 -17.81 7.20
CA LEU A 44 7.29 -16.87 6.86
C LEU A 44 6.79 -15.72 5.97
N LEU A 45 5.66 -15.84 5.27
CA LEU A 45 5.12 -14.78 4.42
C LEU A 45 4.90 -13.43 5.12
N PRO A 46 4.46 -13.36 6.39
CA PRO A 46 4.35 -12.08 7.11
C PRO A 46 5.68 -11.30 7.19
N LEU A 47 6.84 -11.98 7.12
CA LEU A 47 8.15 -11.32 7.06
C LEU A 47 8.32 -10.50 5.77
N ALA A 48 7.64 -10.86 4.69
CA ALA A 48 7.61 -10.04 3.48
C ALA A 48 6.90 -8.68 3.72
N GLY A 49 6.11 -8.57 4.79
CA GLY A 49 5.46 -7.32 5.23
C GLY A 49 6.38 -6.36 5.99
N LEU A 50 7.61 -6.76 6.34
CA LEU A 50 8.59 -5.88 7.03
C LEU A 50 8.79 -4.50 6.38
N PRO A 51 8.78 -4.33 5.04
CA PRO A 51 8.86 -3.02 4.40
C PRO A 51 7.84 -2.02 4.95
N TYR A 52 6.65 -2.44 5.36
CA TYR A 52 5.65 -1.55 5.94
C TYR A 52 6.09 -0.90 7.26
N ALA A 53 6.89 -1.61 8.06
CA ALA A 53 7.40 -1.08 9.33
C ALA A 53 8.49 -0.02 9.10
N ILE A 54 9.30 -0.21 8.05
CA ILE A 54 10.45 0.66 7.75
C ILE A 54 10.17 1.68 6.64
N LYS A 55 8.95 1.72 6.07
CA LYS A 55 8.59 2.61 4.95
C LYS A 55 8.86 4.09 5.20
N ALA A 56 8.82 4.52 6.46
CA ALA A 56 9.17 5.88 6.87
C ALA A 56 10.63 6.28 6.53
N LEU A 57 11.55 5.33 6.43
CA LEU A 57 12.97 5.61 6.15
C LEU A 57 13.21 6.13 4.72
N TRP A 58 12.47 5.63 3.73
CA TRP A 58 12.65 6.05 2.33
C TRP A 58 11.58 7.03 1.84
N ALA A 59 10.58 7.37 2.65
CA ALA A 59 9.60 8.39 2.30
C ALA A 59 10.23 9.74 1.86
N PRO A 60 11.24 10.28 2.57
CA PRO A 60 11.94 11.51 2.16
C PRO A 60 12.66 11.43 0.81
N LEU A 61 13.05 10.22 0.41
CA LEU A 61 13.75 10.00 -0.84
C LEU A 61 12.81 10.18 -2.04
N LEU A 62 11.58 9.70 -1.91
CA LEU A 62 10.51 9.88 -2.91
C LEU A 62 10.10 11.34 -3.06
N ASP A 63 10.14 12.12 -1.98
CA ASP A 63 9.85 13.56 -2.02
C ASP A 63 10.90 14.36 -2.80
N ARG A 64 12.15 13.88 -2.82
CA ARG A 64 13.26 14.55 -3.50
C ARG A 64 13.28 14.32 -5.01
N TRP A 65 12.82 13.15 -5.46
CA TRP A 65 12.81 12.77 -6.88
C TRP A 65 11.39 12.68 -7.41
N PRO A 66 10.70 13.82 -7.64
CA PRO A 66 9.38 13.82 -8.24
C PRO A 66 9.44 13.41 -9.72
N ILE A 67 8.52 12.54 -10.14
CA ILE A 67 8.32 12.24 -11.56
C ILE A 67 7.50 13.38 -12.18
N PRO A 68 7.97 14.03 -13.26
CA PRO A 68 7.35 15.25 -13.79
C PRO A 68 6.03 15.03 -14.55
N TRP A 69 5.67 13.79 -14.90
CA TRP A 69 4.45 13.50 -15.66
C TRP A 69 3.55 12.50 -14.92
N PRO A 70 2.24 12.77 -14.72
CA PRO A 70 1.46 14.00 -14.99
C PRO A 70 1.55 15.07 -13.89
N ASP A 71 2.09 14.73 -12.73
CA ASP A 71 2.42 15.61 -11.61
C ASP A 71 3.43 14.88 -10.72
N ARG A 72 4.11 15.63 -9.84
CA ARG A 72 5.10 15.12 -8.88
C ARG A 72 4.68 13.87 -8.09
N ARG A 73 3.39 13.69 -7.82
CA ARG A 73 2.84 12.53 -7.10
C ARG A 73 2.12 11.54 -8.02
N ARG A 74 1.26 12.04 -8.92
CA ARG A 74 0.43 11.19 -9.79
C ARG A 74 1.27 10.28 -10.70
N GLY A 75 2.43 10.76 -11.15
CA GLY A 75 3.37 9.95 -11.94
C GLY A 75 3.91 8.75 -11.16
N TRP A 76 4.30 8.97 -9.90
CA TRP A 76 4.71 7.90 -9.00
C TRP A 76 3.59 6.92 -8.69
N ILE A 77 2.37 7.40 -8.43
CA ILE A 77 1.23 6.50 -8.14
C ILE A 77 0.96 5.60 -9.34
N ALA A 78 0.87 6.15 -10.55
CA ALA A 78 0.62 5.38 -11.77
C ALA A 78 1.74 4.38 -12.07
N LEU A 79 3.01 4.79 -11.92
CA LEU A 79 4.15 3.90 -12.09
C LEU A 79 4.11 2.73 -11.10
N LEU A 80 3.85 3.01 -9.83
CA LEU A 80 3.77 1.98 -8.79
C LEU A 80 2.56 1.07 -9.00
N GLN A 81 1.42 1.58 -9.45
CA GLN A 81 0.27 0.74 -9.83
C GLN A 81 0.63 -0.25 -10.94
N LEU A 82 1.37 0.21 -11.96
CA LEU A 82 1.80 -0.65 -13.06
C LEU A 82 2.82 -1.70 -12.61
N LEU A 83 3.82 -1.31 -11.80
CA LEU A 83 4.80 -2.25 -11.24
C LEU A 83 4.14 -3.28 -10.31
N LEU A 84 3.16 -2.87 -9.52
CA LEU A 84 2.37 -3.77 -8.68
C LEU A 84 1.55 -4.74 -9.52
N ALA A 85 0.90 -4.25 -10.59
CA ALA A 85 0.16 -5.11 -11.51
C ALA A 85 1.07 -6.15 -12.18
N LEU A 86 2.29 -5.77 -12.56
CA LEU A 86 3.29 -6.70 -13.10
C LEU A 86 3.76 -7.71 -12.04
N GLY A 87 4.06 -7.27 -10.82
CA GLY A 87 4.45 -8.15 -9.72
C GLY A 87 3.37 -9.18 -9.40
N ILE A 88 2.13 -8.73 -9.23
CA ILE A 88 0.98 -9.61 -8.96
C ILE A 88 0.68 -10.51 -10.17
N GLY A 89 0.72 -9.96 -11.39
CA GLY A 89 0.55 -10.72 -12.62
C GLY A 89 1.64 -11.79 -12.81
N SER A 90 2.87 -11.55 -12.33
CA SER A 90 3.93 -12.56 -12.37
C SER A 90 3.63 -13.76 -11.46
N LEU A 91 2.96 -13.57 -10.33
CA LEU A 91 2.48 -14.68 -9.48
C LEU A 91 1.48 -15.57 -10.23
N ALA A 92 0.69 -14.99 -11.14
CA ALA A 92 -0.22 -15.75 -11.99
C ALA A 92 0.53 -16.69 -12.96
N LEU A 93 1.81 -16.44 -13.26
CA LEU A 93 2.61 -17.30 -14.14
C LEU A 93 3.34 -18.40 -13.36
N LEU A 94 3.52 -18.22 -12.05
CA LEU A 94 4.15 -19.20 -11.18
C LEU A 94 3.15 -20.31 -10.83
N ARG A 95 3.64 -21.55 -10.84
CA ARG A 95 2.89 -22.70 -10.30
C ARG A 95 3.47 -23.00 -8.94
N PRO A 96 2.66 -22.99 -7.86
CA PRO A 96 3.16 -23.29 -6.55
C PRO A 96 3.52 -24.79 -6.53
N SER A 97 4.75 -25.07 -6.15
CA SER A 97 5.30 -26.41 -6.02
C SER A 97 6.11 -26.48 -4.73
N THR A 98 6.43 -27.68 -4.28
CA THR A 98 7.31 -27.91 -3.13
C THR A 98 8.79 -27.70 -3.45
N ASP A 99 9.12 -27.32 -4.69
CA ASP A 99 10.48 -27.01 -5.10
C ASP A 99 10.99 -25.75 -4.38
N PRO A 100 12.11 -25.84 -3.63
CA PRO A 100 12.67 -24.69 -2.90
C PRO A 100 12.92 -23.46 -3.77
N HIS A 101 13.30 -23.64 -5.04
CA HIS A 101 13.55 -22.52 -5.95
C HIS A 101 12.27 -21.76 -6.30
N THR A 102 11.16 -22.49 -6.46
CA THR A 102 9.86 -21.90 -6.80
C THR A 102 9.27 -21.16 -5.60
N LEU A 103 9.40 -21.74 -4.40
CA LEU A 103 8.98 -21.09 -3.15
C LEU A 103 9.79 -19.83 -2.85
N ALA A 104 11.11 -19.87 -3.06
CA ALA A 104 11.96 -18.70 -2.92
C ALA A 104 11.59 -17.59 -3.91
N ALA A 105 11.26 -17.94 -5.16
CA ALA A 105 10.79 -16.98 -6.16
C ALA A 105 9.46 -16.32 -5.75
N ILE A 106 8.49 -17.11 -5.27
CA ILE A 106 7.20 -16.58 -4.76
C ILE A 106 7.44 -15.63 -3.59
N GLY A 107 8.30 -16.00 -2.64
CA GLY A 107 8.64 -15.16 -1.49
C GLY A 107 9.32 -13.85 -1.91
N LEU A 108 10.22 -13.89 -2.89
CA LEU A 108 10.89 -12.70 -3.42
C LEU A 108 9.90 -11.76 -4.14
N VAL A 109 8.99 -12.31 -4.94
CA VAL A 109 7.93 -11.53 -5.59
C VAL A 109 7.00 -10.90 -4.55
N ALA A 110 6.60 -11.66 -3.52
CA ALA A 110 5.78 -11.15 -2.43
C ALA A 110 6.47 -10.00 -1.69
N LEU A 111 7.78 -10.12 -1.40
CA LEU A 111 8.58 -9.05 -0.81
C LEU A 111 8.64 -7.82 -1.73
N LEU A 112 8.88 -8.01 -3.03
CA LEU A 112 8.92 -6.92 -4.01
C LEU A 112 7.57 -6.20 -4.09
N VAL A 113 6.46 -6.94 -4.13
CA VAL A 113 5.11 -6.37 -4.10
C VAL A 113 4.87 -5.59 -2.80
N ALA A 114 5.30 -6.11 -1.65
CA ALA A 114 5.19 -5.41 -0.37
C ALA A 114 6.02 -4.11 -0.34
N VAL A 115 7.25 -4.10 -0.88
CA VAL A 115 8.07 -2.88 -1.01
C VAL A 115 7.40 -1.86 -1.92
N LEU A 116 6.92 -2.29 -3.10
CA LEU A 116 6.24 -1.41 -4.05
C LEU A 116 4.94 -0.85 -3.46
N SER A 117 4.18 -1.65 -2.73
CA SER A 117 2.94 -1.20 -2.12
C SER A 117 3.18 -0.27 -0.92
N ALA A 118 4.18 -0.57 -0.08
CA ALA A 118 4.60 0.35 0.97
C ALA A 118 5.06 1.71 0.40
N THR A 119 5.71 1.69 -0.77
CA THR A 119 6.10 2.89 -1.51
C THR A 119 4.89 3.64 -2.06
N GLN A 120 3.91 2.92 -2.60
CA GLN A 120 2.66 3.49 -3.10
C GLN A 120 1.86 4.19 -1.99
N ASP A 121 1.74 3.56 -0.83
CA ASP A 121 1.10 4.16 0.35
C ASP A 121 1.70 5.52 0.70
N ILE A 122 3.04 5.61 0.75
CA ILE A 122 3.74 6.86 1.07
C ILE A 122 3.33 7.97 0.09
N VAL A 123 3.38 7.68 -1.22
CA VAL A 123 3.10 8.67 -2.26
C VAL A 123 1.65 9.13 -2.20
N ILE A 124 0.73 8.22 -1.89
CA ILE A 124 -0.70 8.51 -1.80
C ILE A 124 -1.03 9.32 -0.53
N ASP A 125 -0.42 8.98 0.60
CA ASP A 125 -0.57 9.75 1.83
C ASP A 125 0.00 11.16 1.70
N ALA A 126 1.12 11.30 1.01
CA ALA A 126 1.69 12.61 0.66
C ALA A 126 0.75 13.39 -0.30
N TYR A 127 0.25 12.74 -1.36
CA TYR A 127 -0.71 13.35 -2.30
C TYR A 127 -1.96 13.88 -1.61
N ARG A 128 -2.50 13.14 -0.63
CA ARG A 128 -3.68 13.58 0.16
C ARG A 128 -3.39 14.79 1.03
N THR A 129 -2.24 14.76 1.71
CA THR A 129 -1.81 15.86 2.57
C THR A 129 -1.58 17.14 1.77
N ASP A 130 -1.06 16.99 0.55
CA ASP A 130 -0.86 18.07 -0.42
C ASP A 130 -2.18 18.59 -1.03
N LEU A 131 -3.22 17.73 -1.17
CA LEU A 131 -4.49 18.07 -1.82
C LEU A 131 -5.55 18.68 -0.87
N LEU A 132 -5.63 18.21 0.39
CA LEU A 132 -6.71 18.60 1.30
C LEU A 132 -6.32 19.75 2.25
N PRO A 133 -7.12 20.84 2.29
CA PRO A 133 -7.03 21.87 3.33
C PRO A 133 -7.21 21.26 4.72
N GLN A 134 -6.58 21.85 5.75
CA GLN A 134 -6.56 21.30 7.10
C GLN A 134 -7.96 20.97 7.69
N GLN A 135 -8.98 21.73 7.30
CA GLN A 135 -10.38 21.55 7.72
C GLN A 135 -11.06 20.35 7.05
N GLU A 136 -10.66 19.98 5.83
CA GLU A 136 -11.24 18.86 5.06
C GLU A 136 -10.53 17.52 5.30
N ARG A 137 -9.37 17.52 5.98
CA ARG A 137 -8.54 16.32 6.18
C ARG A 137 -9.27 15.19 6.92
N GLY A 138 -10.13 15.52 7.89
CA GLY A 138 -10.91 14.53 8.63
C GLY A 138 -11.92 13.78 7.74
N ALA A 139 -12.70 14.52 6.95
CA ALA A 139 -13.66 13.93 6.01
C ALA A 139 -12.97 13.12 4.91
N GLY A 140 -11.84 13.62 4.39
CA GLY A 140 -11.04 12.90 3.40
C GLY A 140 -10.42 11.60 3.94
N ALA A 141 -9.98 11.59 5.19
CA ALA A 141 -9.48 10.37 5.85
C ALA A 141 -10.59 9.32 6.01
N ALA A 142 -11.80 9.75 6.39
CA ALA A 142 -12.95 8.86 6.51
C ALA A 142 -13.34 8.25 5.14
N ALA A 143 -13.47 9.06 4.09
CA ALA A 143 -13.77 8.60 2.74
C ALA A 143 -12.72 7.62 2.21
N ASN A 144 -11.44 7.88 2.47
CA ASN A 144 -10.38 6.94 2.14
C ASN A 144 -10.48 5.62 2.91
N SER A 145 -10.73 5.67 4.22
CA SER A 145 -10.83 4.44 5.01
C SER A 145 -11.97 3.53 4.52
N LEU A 146 -13.07 4.14 4.04
CA LEU A 146 -14.18 3.43 3.43
C LEU A 146 -13.79 2.85 2.06
N GLY A 147 -13.11 3.63 1.21
CA GLY A 147 -12.59 3.17 -0.08
C GLY A 147 -11.58 2.04 0.05
N PHE A 148 -10.67 2.13 1.04
CA PHE A 148 -9.70 1.10 1.37
C PHE A 148 -10.38 -0.22 1.76
N ARG A 149 -11.37 -0.16 2.66
CA ARG A 149 -12.12 -1.35 3.09
C ARG A 149 -12.96 -1.95 1.97
N GLY A 150 -13.65 -1.10 1.20
CA GLY A 150 -14.46 -1.53 0.06
C GLY A 150 -13.59 -2.20 -1.00
N GLY A 151 -12.46 -1.59 -1.36
CA GLY A 151 -11.53 -2.17 -2.32
C GLY A 151 -10.86 -3.45 -1.81
N THR A 152 -10.48 -3.51 -0.52
CA THR A 152 -9.95 -4.75 0.08
C THR A 152 -10.96 -5.89 -0.01
N LEU A 153 -12.25 -5.61 0.26
CA LEU A 153 -13.31 -6.61 0.16
C LEU A 153 -13.54 -7.06 -1.29
N ILE A 154 -13.56 -6.14 -2.25
CA ILE A 154 -13.72 -6.48 -3.68
C ILE A 154 -12.53 -7.29 -4.19
N LEU A 155 -11.31 -6.89 -3.85
CA LEU A 155 -10.10 -7.57 -4.31
C LEU A 155 -9.87 -8.89 -3.59
N GLY A 156 -9.97 -8.94 -2.26
CA GLY A 156 -9.79 -10.15 -1.47
C GLY A 156 -10.90 -11.17 -1.74
N SER A 157 -12.15 -10.84 -1.41
CA SER A 157 -13.27 -11.75 -1.62
C SER A 157 -13.52 -12.06 -3.10
N GLY A 158 -13.41 -11.07 -3.98
CA GLY A 158 -13.56 -11.28 -5.42
C GLY A 158 -12.48 -12.19 -6.00
N ALA A 159 -11.21 -12.01 -5.61
CA ALA A 159 -10.14 -12.90 -6.04
C ALA A 159 -10.32 -14.32 -5.49
N LEU A 160 -10.75 -14.49 -4.24
CA LEU A 160 -11.01 -15.82 -3.67
C LEU A 160 -12.19 -16.54 -4.34
N LEU A 161 -13.27 -15.82 -4.68
CA LEU A 161 -14.39 -16.38 -5.44
C LEU A 161 -13.95 -16.86 -6.83
N ILE A 162 -13.11 -16.07 -7.51
CA ILE A 162 -12.53 -16.46 -8.80
C ILE A 162 -11.56 -17.63 -8.61
N ALA A 163 -10.77 -17.64 -7.54
CA ALA A 163 -9.84 -18.73 -7.24
C ALA A 163 -10.58 -20.06 -7.06
N GLY A 164 -11.70 -20.06 -6.34
CA GLY A 164 -12.51 -21.26 -6.09
C GLY A 164 -13.27 -21.78 -7.32
N SER A 165 -13.60 -20.92 -8.29
CA SER A 165 -14.41 -21.29 -9.46
C SER A 165 -13.59 -21.48 -10.74
N ALA A 166 -12.59 -20.64 -10.96
CA ALA A 166 -11.83 -20.54 -12.21
C ALA A 166 -10.31 -20.67 -12.01
N GLY A 167 -9.86 -20.80 -10.76
CA GLY A 167 -8.46 -21.03 -10.39
C GLY A 167 -7.66 -19.75 -10.08
N TYR A 168 -6.55 -19.95 -9.39
CA TYR A 168 -5.71 -18.86 -8.87
C TYR A 168 -5.02 -18.02 -9.95
N HIS A 169 -4.74 -18.60 -11.11
CA HIS A 169 -4.20 -17.86 -12.26
C HIS A 169 -5.12 -16.70 -12.66
N LEU A 170 -6.44 -16.94 -12.70
CA LEU A 170 -7.43 -15.91 -13.00
C LEU A 170 -7.66 -14.97 -11.82
N ALA A 171 -7.52 -15.45 -10.58
CA ALA A 171 -7.62 -14.60 -9.38
C ALA A 171 -6.51 -13.52 -9.34
N PHE A 172 -5.25 -13.92 -9.59
CA PHE A 172 -4.14 -12.97 -9.67
C PHE A 172 -4.24 -12.06 -10.91
N GLY A 173 -4.69 -12.60 -12.05
CA GLY A 173 -4.98 -11.81 -13.24
C GLY A 173 -6.07 -10.76 -13.01
N PHE A 174 -7.13 -11.11 -12.30
CA PHE A 174 -8.19 -10.18 -11.89
C PHE A 174 -7.64 -9.06 -11.01
N ALA A 175 -6.85 -9.40 -9.97
CA ALA A 175 -6.24 -8.40 -9.09
C ALA A 175 -5.31 -7.44 -9.85
N ALA A 176 -4.48 -7.97 -10.75
CA ALA A 176 -3.60 -7.16 -11.62
C ALA A 176 -4.40 -6.28 -12.60
N GLY A 177 -5.48 -6.82 -13.20
CA GLY A 177 -6.35 -6.08 -14.11
C GLY A 177 -7.07 -4.93 -13.43
N LEU A 178 -7.55 -5.14 -12.20
CA LEU A 178 -8.24 -4.12 -11.42
C LEU A 178 -7.29 -2.97 -11.03
N LEU A 179 -6.03 -3.29 -10.72
CA LEU A 179 -4.96 -2.29 -10.53
C LEU A 179 -4.74 -1.42 -11.77
N VAL A 180 -4.65 -2.04 -12.95
CA VAL A 180 -4.48 -1.32 -14.23
C VAL A 180 -5.71 -0.47 -14.55
N LEU A 181 -6.91 -0.98 -14.28
CA LEU A 181 -8.16 -0.25 -14.47
C LEU A 181 -8.26 1.01 -13.59
N MET A 182 -7.53 1.07 -12.47
CA MET A 182 -7.46 2.26 -11.61
C MET A 182 -6.48 3.34 -12.10
N ILE A 183 -5.63 3.05 -13.09
CA ILE A 183 -4.66 4.03 -13.62
C ILE A 183 -5.36 5.25 -14.24
N PRO A 184 -6.37 5.11 -15.12
CA PRO A 184 -7.11 6.27 -15.65
C PRO A 184 -7.74 7.14 -14.57
N CYS A 185 -8.32 6.53 -13.52
CA CYS A 185 -8.88 7.26 -12.38
C CYS A 185 -7.80 8.06 -11.64
N THR A 186 -6.59 7.50 -11.53
CA THR A 186 -5.43 8.14 -10.90
C THR A 186 -4.90 9.31 -11.75
N LEU A 187 -4.95 9.20 -13.07
CA LEU A 187 -4.57 10.29 -13.98
C LEU A 187 -5.62 11.40 -14.03
N ALA A 188 -6.91 11.06 -13.91
CA ALA A 188 -8.03 12.00 -13.83
C ALA A 188 -8.18 12.68 -12.46
N ALA A 189 -7.39 12.24 -11.47
CA ALA A 189 -7.31 12.82 -10.15
C ALA A 189 -6.95 14.33 -10.20
N PRO A 190 -7.43 15.15 -9.24
CA PRO A 190 -7.10 16.57 -9.17
C PRO A 190 -5.58 16.83 -9.24
N SER A 191 -5.16 17.81 -10.04
CA SER A 191 -3.75 18.18 -10.10
C SER A 191 -3.29 18.88 -8.82
N LEU A 192 -2.03 18.64 -8.44
CA LEU A 192 -1.42 19.35 -7.32
C LEU A 192 -0.83 20.69 -7.81
N PRO A 193 -0.93 21.78 -7.01
CA PRO A 193 -0.22 23.00 -7.32
C PRO A 193 1.30 22.75 -7.32
N PRO A 194 2.07 23.45 -8.18
CA PRO A 194 3.53 23.37 -8.20
C PRO A 194 4.12 23.70 -6.82
N LEU A 195 5.16 22.96 -6.41
CA LEU A 195 5.86 23.22 -5.15
C LEU A 195 6.50 24.61 -5.16
N ALA A 196 6.13 25.46 -4.20
CA ALA A 196 6.77 26.76 -4.01
C ALA A 196 8.22 26.64 -3.48
N GLN A 197 8.56 25.54 -2.80
CA GLN A 197 9.92 25.26 -2.31
C GLN A 197 10.24 23.75 -2.37
N PRO A 198 11.23 23.32 -3.17
CA PRO A 198 11.71 21.94 -3.17
C PRO A 198 12.40 21.60 -1.85
N VAL A 199 12.25 20.37 -1.38
CA VAL A 199 12.95 19.89 -0.17
C VAL A 199 14.44 19.72 -0.49
N THR A 200 15.30 20.60 0.03
CA THR A 200 16.72 20.67 -0.35
C THR A 200 17.63 19.73 0.45
N ASN A 201 17.19 19.19 1.59
CA ASN A 201 18.03 18.38 2.48
C ASN A 201 17.36 17.10 3.02
N LEU A 202 17.89 15.92 2.65
CA LEU A 202 17.47 14.60 3.16
C LEU A 202 17.59 14.49 4.68
N ARG A 203 18.61 15.12 5.26
CA ARG A 203 18.83 15.12 6.71
C ARG A 203 17.72 15.85 7.46
N GLN A 204 17.15 16.92 6.89
CA GLN A 204 16.01 17.64 7.49
C GLN A 204 14.70 16.86 7.35
N ALA A 205 14.51 16.11 6.27
CA ALA A 205 13.28 15.36 6.06
C ALA A 205 13.18 14.08 6.93
N VAL A 206 14.32 13.45 7.27
CA VAL A 206 14.34 12.29 8.20
C VAL A 206 14.46 12.73 9.66
N VAL A 207 15.39 13.65 9.96
CA VAL A 207 15.69 14.04 11.35
C VAL A 207 14.76 15.13 11.86
N GLY A 208 14.17 15.94 10.97
CA GLY A 208 13.24 17.01 11.32
C GLY A 208 12.03 16.51 12.09
N PRO A 209 11.23 15.57 11.54
CA PRO A 209 10.06 15.03 12.24
C PRO A 209 10.40 14.32 13.55
N LEU A 210 11.52 13.58 13.57
CA LEU A 210 11.98 12.86 14.77
C LEU A 210 12.41 13.83 15.87
N ARG A 211 13.15 14.89 15.51
CA ARG A 211 13.61 15.93 16.42
C ARG A 211 12.44 16.80 16.89
N ASP A 212 11.51 17.13 16.01
CA ASP A 212 10.32 17.91 16.35
C ASP A 212 9.36 17.10 17.26
N PHE A 213 9.25 15.79 17.04
CA PHE A 213 8.54 14.88 17.94
C PHE A 213 9.21 14.78 19.32
N LEU A 214 10.54 14.54 19.38
CA LEU A 214 11.28 14.49 20.65
C LEU A 214 11.23 15.84 21.40
N ALA A 215 11.31 16.95 20.66
CA ALA A 215 11.26 18.29 21.22
C ALA A 215 9.88 18.66 21.78
N ARG A 216 8.79 18.26 21.11
CA ARG A 216 7.40 18.56 21.53
C ARG A 216 6.91 17.62 22.63
N THR A 217 7.27 16.34 22.57
CA THR A 217 6.68 15.31 23.44
C THR A 217 7.50 15.10 24.71
N GLY A 218 8.80 15.39 24.70
CA GLY A 218 9.73 15.15 25.80
C GLY A 218 10.15 13.68 25.89
N GLY A 219 11.45 13.41 26.05
CA GLY A 219 12.05 12.08 25.85
C GLY A 219 11.38 10.93 26.60
N LYS A 220 10.89 11.14 27.83
CA LYS A 220 10.17 10.11 28.60
C LYS A 220 8.77 9.79 28.05
N ARG A 221 7.99 10.79 27.65
CA ARG A 221 6.63 10.57 27.10
C ARG A 221 6.70 10.05 25.67
N ALA A 222 7.70 10.49 24.89
CA ALA A 222 7.97 9.93 23.57
C ALA A 222 8.24 8.43 23.68
N LEU A 223 9.07 8.00 24.65
CA LEU A 223 9.35 6.59 24.89
C LEU A 223 8.10 5.81 25.34
N GLN A 224 7.25 6.40 26.18
CA GLN A 224 5.98 5.79 26.61
C GLN A 224 5.00 5.62 25.45
N ILE A 225 4.86 6.61 24.57
CA ILE A 225 4.01 6.51 23.37
C ILE A 225 4.59 5.50 22.39
N LEU A 226 5.92 5.50 22.20
CA LEU A 226 6.57 4.54 21.31
C LEU A 226 6.38 3.12 21.83
N ALA A 227 6.56 2.90 23.14
CA ALA A 227 6.34 1.62 23.80
C ALA A 227 4.87 1.19 23.71
N LEU A 228 3.92 2.11 23.91
CA LEU A 228 2.49 1.83 23.78
C LEU A 228 2.12 1.44 22.34
N VAL A 229 2.61 2.18 21.34
CA VAL A 229 2.36 1.86 19.92
C VAL A 229 3.03 0.54 19.56
N LEU A 230 4.25 0.27 20.01
CA LEU A 230 4.93 -1.02 19.80
C LEU A 230 4.13 -2.16 20.45
N LEU A 231 3.79 -2.06 21.73
CA LEU A 231 3.03 -3.08 22.45
C LEU A 231 1.61 -3.29 21.90
N TYR A 232 1.00 -2.27 21.33
CA TYR A 232 -0.31 -2.37 20.67
C TYR A 232 -0.20 -2.97 19.26
N ARG A 233 0.80 -2.57 18.48
CA ARG A 233 0.95 -2.94 17.07
C ARG A 233 1.62 -4.30 16.87
N LEU A 234 2.45 -4.73 17.82
CA LEU A 234 3.13 -6.05 17.79
C LEU A 234 2.13 -7.23 17.80
N PRO A 235 1.11 -7.26 18.69
CA PRO A 235 0.08 -8.30 18.64
C PRO A 235 -0.78 -8.24 17.38
N ASP A 236 -1.14 -7.04 16.89
CA ASP A 236 -1.89 -6.90 15.63
C ASP A 236 -1.14 -7.53 14.43
N GLY A 237 0.18 -7.36 14.36
CA GLY A 237 1.02 -7.96 13.32
C GLY A 237 1.21 -9.47 13.44
N LEU A 238 1.13 -10.02 14.67
CA LEU A 238 1.30 -11.44 14.96
C LEU A 238 0.00 -12.25 14.92
N LEU A 239 -1.15 -11.61 15.21
CA LEU A 239 -2.47 -12.25 15.27
C LEU A 239 -3.20 -12.24 13.92
N ALA A 240 -2.87 -11.31 13.02
CA ALA A 240 -3.47 -11.25 11.68
C ALA A 240 -3.39 -12.56 10.86
N PRO A 241 -2.31 -13.37 10.91
CA PRO A 241 -2.25 -14.65 10.19
C PRO A 241 -2.78 -15.86 10.98
N MET A 242 -3.18 -15.72 12.26
CA MET A 242 -3.65 -16.85 13.09
C MET A 242 -5.18 -16.96 13.19
N GLY A 243 -5.92 -16.03 12.58
CA GLY A 243 -7.39 -15.99 12.60
C GLY A 243 -8.07 -16.31 11.26
N ALA A 244 -7.32 -16.78 10.25
CA ALA A 244 -7.83 -17.18 8.94
C ALA A 244 -7.68 -18.69 8.73
#